data_AF-A0A7S7EWV3-F1
#
_entry.id   AF-A0A7S7EWV3-F1
#
_cell.length_a   1.000
_cell.length_b   1.000
_cell.length_c   1.000
_cell.angle_alpha   90.00
_cell.angle_beta   90.00
_cell.angle_gamma   90.00
#
_symmetry.space_group_name_H-M   'P 1'
#
loop_
_entity.id
_entity.type
_entity.pdbx_description
1 polymer ?
#
loop_
_entity_poly.entity_id
_entity_poly.type
_entity_poly.pdbx_seq_one_letter_code
_entity_poly.pdbx_strand_id
1 'polypeptide(L)'
;MKKSLLIFAAVILLSLSACANQSNKFSIEMLPNNIEQVTVSHYLSGEETEWTIKGDELEEWESWLEGLSVRQMNFEEGNTPGDVDGGEVYSFVINSDKSSVSYVINGRDGCYLLFESKWYAVSNPTNPF
;
A
#
# COMPACT_ATOMS: atom_id res chain seq x y z
N MET A 1 -31.19 36.40 48.35
CA MET A 1 -31.05 34.95 48.57
C MET A 1 -31.45 34.21 47.30
N LYS A 2 -30.51 33.47 46.68
CA LYS A 2 -30.64 32.15 46.01
C LYS A 2 -29.53 32.02 44.96
N LYS A 3 -28.66 31.05 45.23
CA LYS A 3 -27.52 30.59 44.43
C LYS A 3 -28.00 29.54 43.42
N SER A 4 -27.40 29.53 42.23
CA SER A 4 -27.08 28.37 41.35
C SER A 4 -26.64 28.96 40.01
N LEU A 5 -25.36 28.99 39.62
CA LEU A 5 -24.47 27.91 39.18
C LEU A 5 -25.04 27.04 38.05
N LEU A 6 -24.20 26.85 37.01
CA LEU A 6 -24.36 26.08 35.76
C LEU A 6 -24.91 26.94 34.61
N ILE A 7 -24.34 26.97 33.40
CA ILE A 7 -23.86 25.84 32.60
C ILE A 7 -22.64 26.26 31.75
N PHE A 8 -21.69 25.33 31.69
CA PHE A 8 -20.47 25.27 30.89
C PHE A 8 -20.53 25.93 29.51
N ALA A 9 -19.57 26.82 29.25
CA ALA A 9 -19.10 27.13 27.91
C ALA A 9 -18.40 25.88 27.34
N ALA A 10 -19.14 25.07 26.60
CA ALA A 10 -18.58 23.94 25.89
C ALA A 10 -19.29 23.76 24.55
N VAL A 11 -18.48 23.44 23.55
CA VAL A 11 -18.87 22.86 22.27
C VAL A 11 -19.42 23.87 21.26
N ILE A 12 -18.53 24.37 20.40
CA ILE A 12 -18.57 24.23 18.92
C ILE A 12 -17.23 24.80 18.41
N LEU A 13 -16.13 24.09 18.70
CA LEU A 13 -15.03 24.01 17.75
C LEU A 13 -15.31 22.70 17.01
N LEU A 14 -16.19 22.77 16.02
CA LEU A 14 -16.38 21.71 15.05
C LEU A 14 -15.06 21.58 14.28
N SER A 15 -14.20 20.74 14.84
CA SER A 15 -13.34 19.79 14.14
C SER A 15 -13.36 19.93 12.62
N LEU A 16 -12.51 20.80 12.09
CA LEU A 16 -11.85 20.54 10.81
C LEU A 16 -10.79 19.47 11.08
N SER A 17 -11.22 18.26 11.43
CA SER A 17 -10.44 17.06 11.19
C SER A 17 -10.58 16.72 9.70
N ALA A 18 -10.20 17.68 8.84
CA ALA A 18 -9.70 17.34 7.54
C ALA A 18 -8.34 16.69 7.81
N CYS A 19 -8.34 15.41 8.22
CA CYS A 19 -7.21 14.56 7.94
C CYS A 19 -7.05 14.64 6.43
N ALA A 20 -6.11 15.48 5.99
CA ALA A 20 -5.84 15.69 4.59
C ALA A 20 -5.70 14.30 3.96
N ASN A 21 -6.57 14.00 2.98
CA ASN A 21 -6.44 12.84 2.12
C ASN A 21 -5.22 13.05 1.21
N GLN A 22 -4.04 13.15 1.81
CA GLN A 22 -2.80 13.36 1.09
C GLN A 22 -2.21 11.99 0.80
N SER A 23 -2.58 11.46 -0.38
CA SER A 23 -1.84 10.38 -1.00
C SER A 23 -0.45 10.91 -1.39
N ASN A 24 0.59 10.21 -0.98
CA ASN A 24 1.97 10.53 -1.34
C ASN A 24 2.45 9.56 -2.41
N LYS A 25 3.47 9.92 -3.18
CA LYS A 25 4.17 8.95 -4.02
C LYS A 25 4.81 7.86 -3.17
N PHE A 26 4.82 6.61 -3.63
CA PHE A 26 5.61 5.58 -2.99
C PHE A 26 7.09 5.95 -3.13
N SER A 27 7.85 5.88 -2.04
CA SER A 27 9.27 6.22 -2.07
C SER A 27 10.09 4.98 -2.35
N ILE A 28 10.66 4.88 -3.54
CA ILE A 28 11.59 3.81 -3.90
C ILE A 28 12.90 3.88 -3.10
N GLU A 29 13.21 5.00 -2.44
CA GLU A 29 14.33 5.09 -1.49
C GLU A 29 14.18 4.14 -0.29
N MET A 30 12.97 3.60 -0.06
CA MET A 30 12.73 2.56 0.93
C MET A 30 13.24 1.18 0.47
N LEU A 31 13.50 1.00 -0.82
CA LEU A 31 14.04 -0.23 -1.37
C LEU A 31 15.57 -0.33 -1.16
N PRO A 32 16.16 -1.53 -1.29
CA PRO A 32 17.61 -1.68 -1.26
C PRO A 32 18.31 -0.96 -2.43
N ASN A 33 19.41 -0.23 -2.17
CA ASN A 33 20.11 0.59 -3.18
C ASN A 33 20.73 -0.15 -4.39
N ASN A 34 20.87 -1.47 -4.33
CA ASN A 34 21.54 -2.26 -5.38
C ASN A 34 20.64 -3.41 -5.81
N ILE A 35 19.58 -3.12 -6.56
CA ILE A 35 18.67 -4.14 -7.09
C ILE A 35 19.29 -4.72 -8.37
N GLU A 36 19.69 -5.98 -8.31
CA GLU A 36 20.26 -6.71 -9.46
C GLU A 36 19.19 -7.53 -10.18
N GLN A 37 18.18 -7.98 -9.45
CA GLN A 37 17.05 -8.74 -9.98
C GLN A 37 15.84 -8.66 -9.07
N VAL A 38 14.66 -8.79 -9.66
CA VAL A 38 13.40 -8.99 -8.96
C VAL A 38 12.75 -10.26 -9.50
N THR A 39 12.51 -11.24 -8.64
CA THR A 39 11.66 -12.39 -8.98
C THR A 39 10.21 -11.98 -8.75
N VAL A 40 9.36 -12.20 -9.74
CA VAL A 40 7.93 -11.89 -9.67
C VAL A 40 7.15 -13.18 -9.62
N SER A 41 6.32 -13.35 -8.60
CA SER A 41 5.29 -14.39 -8.54
C SER A 41 3.92 -13.71 -8.68
N HIS A 42 3.20 -14.03 -9.76
CA HIS A 42 1.85 -13.54 -10.01
C HIS A 42 0.84 -14.64 -9.74
N TYR A 43 -0.05 -14.39 -8.78
CA TYR A 43 -1.13 -15.27 -8.40
C TYR A 43 -2.45 -14.68 -8.88
N LEU A 44 -3.18 -15.46 -9.68
CA LEU A 44 -4.50 -15.09 -10.16
C LEU A 44 -5.38 -16.33 -10.24
N SER A 45 -6.51 -16.31 -9.53
CA SER A 45 -7.51 -17.41 -9.57
C SER A 45 -6.93 -18.80 -9.27
N GLY A 46 -5.91 -18.88 -8.41
CA GLY A 46 -5.25 -20.13 -8.03
C GLY A 46 -4.16 -20.62 -9.01
N GLU A 47 -3.90 -19.88 -10.08
CA GLU A 47 -2.75 -20.09 -10.94
C GLU A 47 -1.60 -19.19 -10.51
N GLU A 48 -0.39 -19.71 -10.59
CA GLU A 48 0.86 -18.99 -10.30
C GLU A 48 1.72 -18.96 -11.57
N THR A 49 2.16 -17.76 -11.94
CA THR A 49 3.18 -17.55 -12.98
C THR A 49 4.38 -16.85 -12.36
N GLU A 50 5.59 -17.31 -12.67
CA GLU A 50 6.83 -16.74 -12.16
C GLU A 50 7.74 -16.29 -13.31
N TRP A 51 8.36 -15.12 -13.16
CA TRP A 51 9.40 -14.62 -14.05
C TRP A 51 10.41 -13.76 -13.29
N THR A 52 11.47 -13.34 -13.98
CA THR A 52 12.53 -12.51 -13.38
C THR A 52 12.72 -11.25 -14.19
N ILE A 53 12.69 -10.10 -13.51
CA ILE A 53 12.99 -8.77 -14.03
C ILE A 53 14.48 -8.46 -13.80
N LYS A 54 15.18 -8.05 -14.85
CA LYS A 54 16.63 -7.70 -14.83
C LYS A 54 16.94 -6.61 -15.85
N GLY A 55 18.05 -5.89 -15.64
CA GLY A 55 18.53 -4.87 -16.59
C GLY A 55 17.51 -3.74 -16.74
N ASP A 56 17.22 -3.34 -17.99
CA ASP A 56 16.34 -2.21 -18.30
C ASP A 56 14.91 -2.38 -17.73
N GLU A 57 14.41 -3.62 -17.60
CA GLU A 57 13.09 -3.90 -17.01
C GLU A 57 13.02 -3.52 -15.52
N LEU A 58 14.16 -3.39 -14.83
CA LEU A 58 14.20 -2.90 -13.46
C LEU A 58 13.84 -1.42 -13.37
N GLU A 59 14.33 -0.59 -14.30
CA GLU A 59 14.02 0.83 -14.34
C GLU A 59 12.53 1.06 -14.59
N GLU A 60 11.96 0.22 -15.46
CA GLU A 60 10.53 0.13 -15.68
C GLU A 60 9.80 -0.19 -14.37
N TRP A 61 10.08 -1.34 -13.74
CA TRP A 61 9.45 -1.73 -12.48
C TRP A 61 9.57 -0.66 -11.37
N GLU A 62 10.75 -0.05 -11.19
CA GLU A 62 10.97 1.04 -10.24
C GLU A 62 10.11 2.26 -10.57
N SER A 63 10.04 2.65 -11.85
CA SER A 63 9.23 3.78 -12.31
C SER A 63 7.73 3.56 -12.09
N TRP A 64 7.23 2.33 -12.30
CA TRP A 64 5.84 2.01 -11.97
C TRP A 64 5.59 2.14 -10.48
N LEU A 65 6.48 1.58 -9.65
CA LEU A 65 6.32 1.60 -8.21
C LEU A 65 6.35 3.04 -7.68
N GLU A 66 7.31 3.87 -8.12
CA GLU A 66 7.37 5.31 -7.82
C GLU A 66 6.13 6.06 -8.37
N GLY A 67 5.58 5.59 -9.48
CA GLY A 67 4.36 6.09 -10.10
C GLY A 67 3.12 5.98 -9.20
N LEU A 68 3.09 5.05 -8.26
CA LEU A 68 1.96 4.82 -7.38
C LEU A 68 1.81 5.92 -6.32
N SER A 69 0.57 6.38 -6.16
CA SER A 69 0.12 7.26 -5.10
C SER A 69 -0.48 6.42 -3.99
N VAL A 70 0.16 6.45 -2.83
CA VAL A 70 -0.09 5.57 -1.70
C VAL A 70 -0.46 6.33 -0.45
N ARG A 71 -1.21 5.66 0.43
CA ARG A 71 -1.47 6.10 1.79
C ARG A 71 -1.29 4.92 2.73
N GLN A 72 -0.42 5.05 3.73
CA GLN A 72 -0.26 4.00 4.73
C GLN A 72 -1.58 3.78 5.50
N MET A 73 -1.93 2.51 5.71
CA MET A 73 -3.11 2.07 6.42
C MET A 73 -2.70 1.09 7.52
N ASN A 74 -3.51 1.03 8.58
CA ASN A 74 -3.44 -0.04 9.56
C ASN A 74 -4.70 -0.88 9.42
N PHE A 75 -4.52 -2.20 9.45
CA PHE A 75 -5.60 -3.17 9.45
C PHE A 75 -5.54 -3.97 10.74
N GLU A 76 -6.69 -4.44 11.20
CA GLU A 76 -6.73 -5.43 12.27
C GLU A 76 -6.20 -6.77 11.73
N GLU A 77 -5.60 -7.57 12.63
CA GLU A 77 -5.15 -8.92 12.28
C GLU A 77 -6.33 -9.76 11.76
N GLY A 78 -6.12 -10.49 10.65
CA GLY A 78 -7.16 -11.27 9.97
C GLY A 78 -8.16 -10.44 9.15
N ASN A 79 -7.97 -9.12 9.07
CA ASN A 79 -8.77 -8.20 8.26
C ASN A 79 -7.87 -7.38 7.30
N THR A 80 -6.74 -7.94 6.91
CA THR A 80 -5.83 -7.33 5.94
C THR A 80 -6.33 -7.53 4.52
N PRO A 81 -5.88 -6.72 3.55
CA PRO A 81 -6.19 -6.97 2.14
C PRO A 81 -5.76 -8.36 1.64
N GLY A 82 -4.77 -9.00 2.27
CA GLY A 82 -4.34 -10.35 1.93
C GLY A 82 -5.28 -11.47 2.40
N ASP A 83 -6.24 -11.18 3.28
CA ASP A 83 -7.17 -12.17 3.84
C ASP A 83 -8.43 -12.38 2.95
N VAL A 84 -8.48 -11.73 1.78
CA VAL A 84 -9.62 -11.78 0.86
C VAL A 84 -9.46 -12.92 -0.16
N ASP A 85 -10.48 -13.77 -0.26
CA ASP A 85 -10.53 -14.84 -1.26
C ASP A 85 -10.70 -14.30 -2.68
N GLY A 86 -10.08 -15.00 -3.65
CA GLY A 86 -10.27 -14.72 -5.08
C GLY A 86 -9.57 -13.46 -5.59
N GLY A 87 -8.60 -12.95 -4.84
CA GLY A 87 -7.77 -11.80 -5.23
C GLY A 87 -6.71 -12.14 -6.29
N GLU A 88 -6.05 -11.08 -6.76
CA GLU A 88 -4.87 -11.13 -7.61
C GLU A 88 -3.69 -10.52 -6.84
N VAL A 89 -2.52 -11.15 -6.90
CA VAL A 89 -1.34 -10.67 -6.16
C VAL A 89 -0.09 -10.79 -7.02
N TYR A 90 0.70 -9.72 -7.05
CA TYR A 90 2.08 -9.76 -7.53
C TYR A 90 3.00 -9.68 -6.31
N SER A 91 3.90 -10.66 -6.15
CA SER A 91 4.97 -10.62 -5.16
C SER A 91 6.30 -10.35 -5.85
N PHE A 92 6.96 -9.26 -5.47
CA PHE A 92 8.25 -8.83 -6.00
C PHE A 92 9.33 -9.12 -4.97
N VAL A 93 10.07 -10.20 -5.17
CA VAL A 93 11.19 -10.60 -4.32
C VAL A 93 12.49 -9.99 -4.85
N ILE A 94 13.10 -9.11 -4.06
CA ILE A 94 14.27 -8.32 -4.44
C ILE A 94 15.54 -9.06 -4.01
N ASN A 95 16.45 -9.30 -4.97
CA ASN A 95 17.76 -9.89 -4.74
C ASN A 95 17.74 -11.20 -3.94
N SER A 96 16.87 -12.14 -4.31
CA SER A 96 16.73 -13.45 -3.65
C SER A 96 16.45 -13.32 -2.14
N ASP A 97 15.29 -12.73 -1.82
CA ASP A 97 14.70 -12.63 -0.47
C ASP A 97 15.30 -11.61 0.50
N LYS A 98 16.12 -10.65 0.04
CA LYS A 98 16.61 -9.57 0.94
C LYS A 98 15.50 -8.60 1.32
N SER A 99 14.53 -8.41 0.43
CA SER A 99 13.38 -7.54 0.62
C SER A 99 12.26 -7.98 -0.31
N SER A 100 11.02 -7.63 0.01
CA SER A 100 9.89 -7.89 -0.88
C SER A 100 8.84 -6.78 -0.82
N VAL A 101 8.20 -6.57 -1.96
CA VAL A 101 7.02 -5.74 -2.11
C VAL A 101 5.92 -6.64 -2.65
N SER A 102 4.72 -6.59 -2.10
CA SER A 102 3.56 -7.26 -2.70
C SER A 102 2.52 -6.24 -3.14
N TYR A 103 1.95 -6.41 -4.32
CA TYR A 103 0.82 -5.62 -4.83
C TYR A 103 -0.43 -6.49 -4.91
N VAL A 104 -1.40 -6.20 -4.06
CA VAL A 104 -2.65 -6.95 -3.90
C VAL A 104 -3.79 -6.20 -4.58
N ILE A 105 -4.52 -6.88 -5.46
CA ILE A 105 -5.62 -6.35 -6.26
C ILE A 105 -6.91 -7.08 -5.85
N ASN A 106 -7.75 -6.38 -5.08
CA ASN A 106 -9.06 -6.84 -4.63
C ASN A 106 -10.17 -6.07 -5.35
N GLY A 107 -10.07 -5.98 -6.68
CA GLY A 107 -10.98 -5.22 -7.55
C GLY A 107 -10.46 -3.84 -7.94
N ARG A 108 -11.25 -3.12 -8.76
CA ARG A 108 -10.82 -1.90 -9.47
C ARG A 108 -10.17 -0.84 -8.59
N ASP A 109 -10.78 -0.57 -7.44
CA ASP A 109 -10.33 0.48 -6.51
C ASP A 109 -9.76 -0.10 -5.20
N GLY A 110 -9.68 -1.43 -5.11
CA GLY A 110 -9.23 -2.18 -3.93
C GLY A 110 -7.79 -2.64 -4.06
N CYS A 111 -6.87 -1.73 -4.38
CA CYS A 111 -5.46 -2.08 -4.61
C CYS A 111 -4.56 -1.63 -3.45
N TYR A 112 -3.61 -2.47 -3.07
CA TYR A 112 -2.76 -2.25 -1.90
C TYR A 112 -1.33 -2.70 -2.14
N LEU A 113 -0.36 -1.99 -1.54
CA LEU A 113 1.00 -2.48 -1.38
C LEU A 113 1.20 -3.02 0.04
N LEU A 114 1.95 -4.10 0.17
CA LEU A 114 2.55 -4.56 1.40
C LEU A 114 4.07 -4.43 1.27
N PHE A 115 4.69 -3.67 2.17
CA PHE A 115 6.15 -3.50 2.23
C PHE A 115 6.57 -3.35 3.70
N GLU A 116 7.61 -4.08 4.13
CA GLU A 116 8.08 -4.10 5.52
C GLU A 116 6.94 -4.24 6.56
N SER A 117 6.03 -5.19 6.32
CA SER A 117 4.86 -5.44 7.17
C SER A 117 3.89 -4.25 7.34
N LYS A 118 3.98 -3.23 6.48
CA LYS A 118 3.07 -2.09 6.44
C LYS A 118 2.21 -2.15 5.19
N TRP A 119 0.93 -1.85 5.37
CA TRP A 119 -0.02 -1.77 4.29
C TRP A 119 -0.16 -0.34 3.78
N TYR A 120 -0.30 -0.21 2.47
CA TYR A 120 -0.53 1.06 1.80
C TYR A 120 -1.68 0.92 0.81
N ALA A 121 -2.72 1.73 0.95
CA ALA A 121 -3.78 1.82 -0.05
C ALA A 121 -3.30 2.61 -1.27
N VAL A 122 -3.52 2.07 -2.47
CA VAL A 122 -3.13 2.70 -3.73
C VAL A 122 -4.32 3.47 -4.31
N SER A 123 -4.12 4.75 -4.58
CA SER A 123 -5.19 5.68 -5.02
C SER A 123 -5.29 5.86 -6.54
N ASN A 124 -4.27 5.41 -7.28
CA ASN A 124 -4.19 5.45 -8.75
C ASN A 124 -3.71 4.08 -9.27
N PRO A 125 -4.47 3.00 -9.04
CA PRO A 125 -4.03 1.66 -9.41
C PRO A 125 -3.78 1.55 -10.91
N THR A 126 -2.66 0.91 -11.24
CA THR A 126 -2.29 0.52 -12.59
C THR A 126 -1.73 -0.89 -12.53
N ASN A 127 -1.93 -1.68 -13.57
CA ASN A 127 -1.29 -2.98 -13.67
C ASN A 127 0.24 -2.79 -13.53
N PRO A 128 0.92 -3.72 -12.84
CA PRO A 128 2.37 -3.84 -12.95
C PRO A 128 2.76 -3.99 -14.43
N PHE A 129 3.91 -3.42 -14.77
CA PHE A 129 4.51 -3.37 -16.12
C PHE A 129 4.12 -4.54 -17.03
#